data_AF-A0A9D6EJZ3-F1
#
_entry.id   AF-A0A9D6EJZ3-F1
#
_cell.length_a   1.000
_cell.length_b   1.000
_cell.length_c   1.000
_cell.angle_alpha   90.00
_cell.angle_beta   90.00
_cell.angle_gamma   90.00
#
_symmetry.space_group_name_H-M   'P 1'
#
loop_
_entity.id
_entity.type
_entity.pdbx_description
1 polymer ?
#
loop_
_entity_poly.entity_id
_entity_poly.type
_entity_poly.pdbx_seq_one_letter_code
_entity_poly.pdbx_strand_id
1 'polypeptide(L)'
;MTRAFTVKPAEELLDAEFTAKWRDRQTIGTTSRSVLETILGRFVELGGPVPLEALTPNLADRDPAEIADALRELDEKDMIMLRDGQVVLAYPFAGFTTPFRAVLPDGRERPAVCAVDALGIAPMLGQPVTIHSRCHHCGDPLRLEVGPTGPIGASEAMVWVGERSLLREKACDSL
;
A
#
# COMPACT_ATOMS: atom_id res chain seq x y z
N MET A 1 -18.34 -29.29 -3.12
CA MET A 1 -19.18 -28.19 -3.65
C MET A 1 -18.27 -27.03 -4.02
N THR A 2 -18.07 -26.79 -5.31
CA THR A 2 -17.36 -25.60 -5.78
C THR A 2 -18.27 -24.41 -5.50
N ARG A 3 -17.97 -23.60 -4.48
CA ARG A 3 -18.65 -22.31 -4.31
C ARG A 3 -18.30 -21.49 -5.54
N ALA A 4 -19.30 -21.22 -6.39
CA ALA A 4 -19.15 -20.26 -7.46
C ALA A 4 -19.00 -18.88 -6.82
N PHE A 5 -17.83 -18.29 -6.92
CA PHE A 5 -17.60 -16.92 -6.49
C PHE A 5 -17.99 -15.98 -7.62
N THR A 6 -18.83 -14.98 -7.31
CA THR A 6 -19.23 -13.97 -8.28
C THR A 6 -18.03 -13.08 -8.59
N VAL A 7 -17.57 -13.09 -9.84
CA VAL A 7 -16.60 -12.11 -10.33
C VAL A 7 -17.35 -10.80 -10.57
N LYS A 8 -16.90 -9.74 -9.92
CA LYS A 8 -17.41 -8.38 -10.11
C LYS A 8 -16.33 -7.50 -10.74
N PRO A 9 -16.68 -6.58 -11.63
CA PRO A 9 -15.75 -5.57 -12.10
C PRO A 9 -15.47 -4.56 -10.97
N ALA A 10 -14.36 -3.82 -11.08
CA ALA A 10 -13.89 -2.96 -9.99
C ALA A 10 -14.90 -1.85 -9.65
N GLU A 11 -15.58 -1.28 -10.65
CA GLU A 11 -16.59 -0.24 -10.48
C GLU A 11 -17.78 -0.67 -9.60
N GLU A 12 -18.09 -1.96 -9.54
CA GLU A 12 -19.12 -2.51 -8.65
C GLU A 12 -18.64 -2.66 -7.20
N LEU A 13 -17.34 -2.51 -6.95
CA LEU A 13 -16.73 -2.52 -5.62
C LEU A 13 -16.51 -1.10 -5.06
N LEU A 14 -16.61 -0.06 -5.90
CA LEU A 14 -16.40 1.35 -5.51
C LEU A 14 -17.69 1.99 -4.98
N ASP A 15 -18.18 1.49 -3.86
CA ASP A 15 -19.41 1.98 -3.25
C ASP A 15 -19.27 3.39 -2.60
N ALA A 16 -20.36 3.85 -1.99
CA ALA A 16 -20.41 5.15 -1.34
C ALA A 16 -19.47 5.25 -0.13
N GLU A 17 -19.27 4.16 0.60
CA GLU A 17 -18.37 4.11 1.77
C GLU A 17 -16.91 4.22 1.32
N PHE A 18 -16.52 3.44 0.31
CA PHE A 18 -15.21 3.55 -0.34
C PHE A 18 -14.96 4.98 -0.81
N THR A 19 -15.91 5.57 -1.52
CA THR A 19 -15.79 6.93 -2.08
C THR A 19 -15.68 7.98 -0.98
N ALA A 20 -16.45 7.86 0.10
CA ALA A 20 -16.39 8.77 1.24
C ALA A 20 -15.02 8.72 1.93
N LYS A 21 -14.49 7.51 2.18
CA LYS A 21 -13.16 7.32 2.75
C LYS A 21 -12.05 7.85 1.85
N TRP A 22 -12.16 7.63 0.53
CA TRP A 22 -11.21 8.18 -0.42
C TRP A 22 -11.20 9.72 -0.39
N ARG A 23 -12.38 10.37 -0.37
CA ARG A 23 -12.49 11.82 -0.23
C ARG A 23 -11.93 12.32 1.10
N ASP A 24 -12.19 11.62 2.21
CA ASP A 24 -11.64 11.99 3.51
C ASP A 24 -10.10 11.95 3.56
N ARG A 25 -9.47 11.01 2.85
CA ARG A 25 -8.00 10.98 2.71
C ARG A 25 -7.45 12.14 1.88
N GLN A 26 -8.29 12.81 1.07
CA GLN A 26 -7.87 13.98 0.29
C GLN A 26 -7.90 15.28 1.11
N THR A 27 -8.56 15.28 2.28
CA THR A 27 -8.68 16.47 3.14
C THR A 27 -7.45 16.73 4.00
N ILE A 28 -6.42 15.86 3.94
CA ILE A 28 -5.21 16.02 4.73
C ILE A 28 -4.51 17.36 4.50
N GLY A 29 -3.88 17.86 5.57
CA GLY A 29 -3.11 19.10 5.53
C GLY A 29 -1.94 19.07 4.55
N THR A 30 -1.47 20.25 4.15
CA THR A 30 -0.31 20.38 3.25
C THR A 30 0.95 19.76 3.84
N THR A 31 1.19 19.92 5.14
CA THR A 31 2.32 19.28 5.84
C THR A 31 2.20 17.77 5.80
N SER A 32 1.02 17.21 6.11
CA SER A 32 0.75 15.77 6.05
C SER A 32 0.97 15.18 4.67
N ARG A 33 0.61 15.91 3.61
CA ARG A 33 0.92 15.50 2.23
C ARG A 33 2.42 15.42 1.98
N SER A 34 3.19 16.43 2.37
CA SER A 34 4.65 16.44 2.22
C SER A 34 5.35 15.36 3.06
N VAL A 35 4.86 15.10 4.27
CA VAL A 35 5.34 14.01 5.13
C VAL A 35 5.03 12.65 4.50
N LEU A 36 3.82 12.46 3.96
CA LEU A 36 3.44 11.22 3.27
C LEU A 36 4.31 10.95 2.04
N GLU A 37 4.54 11.97 1.20
CA GLU A 37 5.43 11.86 0.03
C GLU A 37 6.85 11.45 0.44
N THR A 38 7.37 12.05 1.53
CA THR A 38 8.68 11.70 2.09
C THR A 38 8.71 10.25 2.57
N ILE A 39 7.69 9.81 3.33
CA ILE A 39 7.57 8.44 3.82
C ILE A 39 7.55 7.45 2.65
N LEU A 40 6.74 7.70 1.62
CA LEU A 40 6.64 6.84 0.43
C LEU A 40 7.98 6.75 -0.30
N GLY A 41 8.70 7.88 -0.46
CA GLY A 41 10.06 7.88 -1.00
C GLY A 41 11.01 6.99 -0.21
N ARG A 42 10.97 7.06 1.14
CA ARG A 42 11.78 6.21 2.00
C ARG A 42 11.43 4.73 1.91
N PHE A 43 10.16 4.37 1.76
CA PHE A 43 9.77 2.99 1.46
C PHE A 43 10.36 2.51 0.12
N VAL A 44 10.29 3.35 -0.92
CA VAL A 44 10.88 3.05 -2.23
C VAL A 44 12.39 2.93 -2.16
N GLU A 45 13.08 3.64 -1.27
CA GLU A 45 14.53 3.57 -1.13
C GLU A 45 14.98 2.38 -0.29
N LEU A 46 14.36 2.19 0.88
CA LEU A 46 14.80 1.23 1.91
C LEU A 46 14.21 -0.17 1.73
N GLY A 47 12.94 -0.29 1.33
CA GLY A 47 12.23 -1.56 1.20
C GLY A 47 11.88 -2.27 2.52
N GLY A 48 11.95 -1.55 3.64
CA GLY A 48 11.62 -2.03 4.97
C GLY A 48 10.87 -0.97 5.78
N PRO A 49 10.71 -1.15 7.10
CA PRO A 49 10.05 -0.15 7.93
C PRO A 49 10.91 1.12 7.92
N VAL A 50 10.26 2.28 7.96
CA VAL A 50 10.94 3.58 7.89
C VAL A 50 11.05 4.15 9.30
N PRO A 51 12.25 4.21 9.90
CA PRO A 51 12.44 4.85 11.19
C PRO A 51 12.12 6.35 11.09
N LEU A 52 11.54 6.94 12.15
CA LEU A 52 11.17 8.36 12.11
C LEU A 52 12.40 9.27 11.95
N GLU A 53 13.56 8.88 12.47
CA GLU A 53 14.84 9.58 12.28
C GLU A 53 15.29 9.60 10.81
N ALA A 54 14.85 8.63 10.00
CA ALA A 54 15.15 8.60 8.57
C ALA A 54 14.34 9.62 7.76
N LEU A 55 13.32 10.25 8.37
CA LEU A 55 12.55 11.32 7.76
C LEU A 55 13.17 12.70 8.00
N THR A 56 13.97 12.85 9.07
CA THR A 56 14.51 14.13 9.53
C THR A 56 15.29 14.90 8.45
N PRO A 57 16.18 14.29 7.65
CA PRO A 57 16.93 15.04 6.63
C PRO A 57 16.03 15.72 5.59
N ASN A 58 14.90 15.09 5.25
CA ASN A 58 13.97 15.59 4.25
C ASN A 58 12.95 16.60 4.82
N LEU A 59 12.85 16.68 6.14
CA LEU A 59 11.89 17.52 6.87
C LEU A 59 12.58 18.52 7.81
N ALA A 60 13.88 18.75 7.66
CA ALA A 60 14.69 19.58 8.56
C ALA A 60 14.20 21.04 8.63
N ASP A 61 13.57 21.55 7.56
CA ASP A 61 13.02 22.91 7.49
C ASP A 61 11.58 23.01 8.04
N ARG A 62 11.12 22.03 8.83
CA ARG A 62 9.78 22.00 9.43
C ARG A 62 9.86 21.95 10.94
N ASP A 63 8.83 22.48 11.60
CA ASP A 63 8.70 22.37 13.04
C ASP A 63 8.49 20.89 13.43
N PRO A 64 9.29 20.32 14.34
CA PRO A 64 9.07 18.96 14.85
C PRO A 64 7.64 18.70 15.35
N ALA A 65 6.97 19.70 15.92
CA ALA A 65 5.58 19.57 16.37
C ALA A 65 4.62 19.39 15.18
N GLU A 66 4.83 20.13 14.09
CA GLU A 66 4.04 20.00 12.85
C GLU A 66 4.25 18.62 12.20
N ILE A 67 5.47 18.08 12.22
CA ILE A 67 5.75 16.72 11.74
C ILE A 67 5.01 15.69 12.59
N ALA A 68 5.03 15.84 13.92
CA ALA A 68 4.36 14.91 14.83
C ALA A 68 2.83 14.93 14.65
N ASP A 69 2.24 16.11 14.47
CA ASP A 69 0.81 16.25 14.17
C ASP A 69 0.45 15.66 12.79
N ALA A 70 1.28 15.87 11.78
CA ALA A 70 1.12 15.27 10.46
C ALA A 70 1.17 13.73 10.50
N LEU A 71 2.14 13.16 11.22
CA LEU A 71 2.24 11.71 11.40
C LEU A 71 1.01 11.13 12.09
N ARG A 72 0.46 11.84 13.10
CA ARG A 72 -0.77 11.46 13.80
C ARG A 72 -1.98 11.48 12.86
N GLU A 73 -2.16 12.56 12.09
CA GLU A 73 -3.25 12.67 11.12
C GLU A 73 -3.21 11.53 10.08
N LEU A 74 -2.03 11.24 9.54
CA LEU A 74 -1.86 10.16 8.56
C LEU A 74 -2.17 8.77 9.15
N ASP A 75 -1.80 8.54 10.42
CA ASP A 75 -2.07 7.29 11.12
C ASP A 75 -3.56 7.12 11.44
N GLU A 76 -4.22 8.19 11.92
CA GLU A 76 -5.66 8.24 12.21
C GLU A 76 -6.51 8.02 10.95
N LYS A 77 -6.07 8.56 9.80
CA LYS A 77 -6.75 8.38 8.51
C LYS A 77 -6.40 7.07 7.78
N ASP A 78 -5.71 6.14 8.46
CA ASP A 78 -5.33 4.83 7.92
C ASP A 78 -4.57 4.97 6.59
N MET A 79 -3.68 5.97 6.51
CA MET A 79 -2.76 6.16 5.38
C MET A 79 -1.38 5.56 5.69
N ILE A 80 -0.98 5.62 6.96
CA ILE A 80 0.21 4.97 7.49
C ILE A 80 -0.12 4.13 8.74
N MET A 81 0.85 3.34 9.18
CA MET A 81 0.86 2.71 10.50
C MET A 81 2.16 3.02 11.23
N LEU A 82 2.04 3.65 12.40
CA LEU A 82 3.14 3.89 13.32
C LEU A 82 3.25 2.76 14.35
N ARG A 83 4.44 2.20 14.53
CA ARG A 83 4.77 1.26 15.61
C ARG A 83 6.21 1.45 16.05
N ASP A 84 6.46 1.47 17.36
CA ASP A 84 7.80 1.48 17.95
C ASP A 84 8.77 2.52 17.37
N GLY A 85 8.28 3.74 17.09
CA GLY A 85 9.09 4.83 16.52
C GLY A 85 9.41 4.67 15.03
N GLN A 86 8.65 3.85 14.31
CA GLN A 86 8.80 3.61 12.88
C GLN A 86 7.46 3.67 12.16
N VAL A 87 7.48 4.02 10.88
CA VAL A 87 6.39 3.76 9.96
C VAL A 87 6.55 2.35 9.41
N VAL A 88 5.68 1.43 9.81
CA VAL A 88 5.73 0.01 9.40
C VAL A 88 4.83 -0.28 8.20
N LEU A 89 4.00 0.69 7.80
CA LEU A 89 3.13 0.60 6.64
C LEU A 89 2.85 2.01 6.11
N ALA A 90 2.91 2.17 4.79
CA ALA A 90 2.36 3.32 4.09
C ALA A 90 1.88 2.84 2.72
N TYR A 91 0.57 2.82 2.49
CA TYR A 91 0.00 2.20 1.29
C TYR A 91 0.63 2.77 0.02
N PRO A 92 1.06 1.92 -0.93
CA PRO A 92 0.85 0.47 -1.00
C PRO A 92 1.91 -0.41 -0.28
N PHE A 93 2.94 0.19 0.33
CA PHE A 93 4.10 -0.53 0.86
C PHE A 93 3.89 -1.05 2.29
N ALA A 94 4.47 -2.23 2.53
CA ALA A 94 4.64 -2.79 3.86
C ALA A 94 6.12 -2.74 4.27
N GLY A 95 6.38 -2.44 5.54
CA GLY A 95 7.72 -2.47 6.15
C GLY A 95 8.12 -3.84 6.67
N PHE A 96 7.31 -4.86 6.43
CA PHE A 96 7.53 -6.23 6.89
C PHE A 96 7.32 -7.21 5.73
N THR A 97 7.75 -8.45 5.93
CA THR A 97 7.59 -9.47 4.88
C THR A 97 6.12 -9.79 4.68
N THR A 98 5.67 -9.71 3.42
CA THR A 98 4.33 -10.14 3.00
C THR A 98 4.44 -11.17 1.87
N PRO A 99 3.35 -11.91 1.58
CA PRO A 99 3.27 -12.77 0.39
C PRO A 99 3.33 -12.01 -0.94
N PHE A 100 3.28 -10.68 -0.96
CA PHE A 100 3.21 -9.86 -2.17
C PHE A 100 4.46 -8.98 -2.28
N ARG A 101 5.27 -9.20 -3.31
CA ARG A 101 6.52 -8.45 -3.50
C ARG A 101 6.56 -7.84 -4.89
N ALA A 102 6.74 -6.53 -4.97
CA ALA A 102 7.01 -5.84 -6.23
C ALA A 102 8.53 -5.71 -6.43
N VAL A 103 9.03 -6.25 -7.54
CA VAL A 103 10.41 -6.13 -7.98
C VAL A 103 10.49 -4.94 -8.94
N LEU A 104 11.30 -3.94 -8.56
CA LEU A 104 11.58 -2.76 -9.35
C LEU A 104 12.51 -3.11 -10.54
N PRO A 105 12.61 -2.24 -11.57
CA PRO A 105 13.49 -2.48 -12.73
C PRO A 105 14.97 -2.68 -12.38
N ASP A 106 15.43 -2.13 -11.25
CA ASP A 106 16.80 -2.29 -10.73
C ASP A 106 16.98 -3.54 -9.85
N GLY A 107 15.95 -4.39 -9.74
CA GLY A 107 15.97 -5.64 -8.99
C GLY A 107 15.66 -5.50 -7.50
N ARG A 108 15.48 -4.29 -6.97
CA ARG A 108 15.09 -4.10 -5.56
C ARG A 108 13.65 -4.57 -5.33
N GLU A 109 13.40 -5.26 -4.22
CA GLU A 109 12.07 -5.74 -3.85
C GLU A 109 11.37 -4.80 -2.87
N ARG A 110 10.07 -4.56 -3.06
CA ARG A 110 9.21 -3.81 -2.14
C ARG A 110 8.04 -4.68 -1.70
N PRO A 111 7.95 -5.04 -0.41
CA PRO A 111 6.77 -5.71 0.10
C PRO A 111 5.55 -4.80 -0.07
N ALA A 112 4.46 -5.38 -0.56
CA ALA A 112 3.16 -4.71 -0.67
C ALA A 112 2.22 -5.24 0.41
N VAL A 113 1.30 -4.39 0.89
CA VAL A 113 0.37 -4.75 1.96
C VAL A 113 -0.56 -5.89 1.55
N CYS A 114 -1.10 -5.85 0.32
CA CYS A 114 -1.97 -6.89 -0.22
C CYS A 114 -1.83 -7.03 -1.75
N ALA A 115 -2.64 -7.91 -2.34
CA ALA A 115 -2.69 -8.11 -3.79
C ALA A 115 -3.05 -6.83 -4.56
N VAL A 116 -4.05 -6.06 -4.09
CA VAL A 116 -4.46 -4.79 -4.74
C VAL A 116 -3.35 -3.74 -4.63
N ASP A 117 -2.75 -3.63 -3.45
CA ASP A 117 -1.64 -2.68 -3.22
C ASP A 117 -0.44 -3.00 -4.11
N ALA A 118 -0.12 -4.28 -4.31
CA ALA A 118 0.95 -4.69 -5.21
C ALA A 118 0.71 -4.19 -6.65
N LEU A 119 -0.54 -4.26 -7.13
CA LEU A 119 -0.94 -3.70 -8.44
C LEU A 119 -0.82 -2.18 -8.47
N GLY A 120 -1.03 -1.50 -7.34
CA GLY A 120 -0.94 -0.04 -7.21
C GLY A 120 0.47 0.53 -7.22
N ILE A 121 1.51 -0.29 -7.01
CA ILE A 121 2.90 0.19 -6.96
C ILE A 121 3.36 0.76 -8.31
N ALA A 122 3.13 0.07 -9.42
CA ALA A 122 3.59 0.54 -10.74
C ALA A 122 2.95 1.87 -11.17
N PRO A 123 1.62 2.06 -11.07
CA PRO A 123 0.98 3.36 -11.31
C PRO A 123 1.54 4.47 -10.41
N MET A 124 1.73 4.21 -9.11
CA MET A 124 2.25 5.20 -8.17
C MET A 124 3.68 5.62 -8.51
N LEU A 125 4.54 4.69 -8.95
CA LEU A 125 5.93 4.98 -9.29
C LEU A 125 6.12 5.47 -10.73
N GLY A 126 5.07 5.42 -11.57
CA GLY A 126 5.15 5.75 -12.99
C GLY A 126 6.10 4.83 -13.78
N GLN A 127 6.41 3.64 -13.27
CA GLN A 127 7.33 2.68 -13.89
C GLN A 127 6.83 1.24 -13.71
N PRO A 128 7.22 0.30 -14.60
CA PRO A 128 6.78 -1.09 -14.47
C PRO A 128 7.42 -1.78 -13.27
N VAL A 129 6.70 -2.76 -12.70
CA VAL A 129 7.21 -3.68 -11.68
C VAL A 129 6.83 -5.12 -12.03
N THR A 130 7.60 -6.07 -11.51
CA THR A 130 7.20 -7.49 -11.51
C THR A 130 6.70 -7.87 -10.12
N ILE A 131 5.45 -8.28 -10.01
CA ILE A 131 4.87 -8.79 -8.77
C ILE A 131 5.15 -10.28 -8.65
N HIS A 132 5.71 -10.68 -7.51
CA HIS A 132 5.86 -12.06 -7.09
C HIS A 132 4.94 -12.37 -5.91
N SER A 133 4.22 -13.49 -6.00
CA SER A 133 3.37 -13.98 -4.92
C SER A 133 3.12 -15.49 -5.05
N ARG A 134 2.12 -16.01 -4.31
CA ARG A 134 1.62 -17.37 -4.42
C ARG A 134 0.10 -17.36 -4.41
N CYS A 135 -0.51 -18.26 -5.17
CA CYS A 135 -1.95 -18.44 -5.16
C CYS A 135 -2.41 -18.86 -3.77
N HIS A 136 -3.36 -18.14 -3.18
CA HIS A 136 -3.88 -18.48 -1.85
C HIS A 136 -4.69 -19.79 -1.83
N HIS A 137 -5.15 -20.26 -2.99
CA HIS A 137 -5.90 -21.52 -3.11
C HIS A 137 -5.01 -22.76 -3.28
N CYS A 138 -4.05 -22.72 -4.22
CA CYS A 138 -3.23 -23.89 -4.56
C CYS A 138 -1.74 -23.76 -4.16
N GLY A 139 -1.27 -22.58 -3.78
CA GLY A 139 0.13 -22.33 -3.40
C GLY A 139 1.10 -22.12 -4.57
N ASP A 140 0.63 -22.29 -5.81
CA ASP A 140 1.45 -22.14 -7.01
C ASP A 140 2.07 -20.73 -7.10
N PRO A 141 3.32 -20.61 -7.55
CA PRO A 141 3.96 -19.31 -7.75
C PRO A 141 3.16 -18.44 -8.72
N LEU A 142 2.96 -17.18 -8.35
CA LEU A 142 2.39 -16.17 -9.22
C LEU A 142 3.46 -15.13 -9.58
N ARG A 143 3.58 -14.83 -10.86
CA ARG A 143 4.41 -13.75 -11.39
C ARG A 143 3.58 -12.90 -12.35
N LEU A 144 3.42 -11.61 -12.06
CA LEU A 144 2.67 -10.68 -12.90
C LEU A 144 3.53 -9.47 -13.23
N GLU A 145 3.54 -9.06 -14.50
CA GLU A 145 4.12 -7.79 -14.91
C GLU A 145 3.04 -6.71 -14.90
N VAL A 146 3.32 -5.58 -14.28
CA VAL A 146 2.38 -4.48 -14.14
C VAL A 146 3.06 -3.19 -14.55
N GLY A 147 2.46 -2.49 -15.50
CA GLY A 147 2.89 -1.18 -15.95
C GLY A 147 2.13 -0.05 -15.27
N PRO A 148 2.47 1.21 -15.56
CA PRO A 148 1.81 2.37 -14.95
C PRO A 148 0.30 2.47 -15.19
N THR A 149 -0.22 1.77 -16.20
CA THR A 149 -1.64 1.75 -16.56
C THR A 149 -2.35 0.44 -16.19
N GLY A 150 -1.67 -0.49 -15.51
CA GLY A 150 -2.22 -1.79 -15.10
C GLY A 150 -1.42 -2.99 -15.60
N PRO A 151 -1.97 -4.21 -15.47
CA PRO A 151 -1.30 -5.45 -15.87
C PRO A 151 -0.84 -5.45 -17.33
N ILE A 152 0.35 -5.99 -17.59
CA ILE A 152 0.92 -6.16 -18.93
C ILE A 152 0.65 -7.60 -19.38
N GLY A 153 -0.03 -7.73 -20.53
CA GLY A 153 -0.40 -9.03 -21.09
C GLY A 153 -1.66 -9.62 -20.47
N ALA A 154 -2.02 -10.82 -20.93
CA ALA A 154 -3.16 -11.56 -20.38
C ALA A 154 -2.75 -12.31 -19.11
N SER A 155 -3.60 -12.24 -18.08
CA SER A 155 -3.45 -13.00 -16.85
C SER A 155 -4.82 -13.54 -16.42
N GLU A 156 -4.87 -14.82 -16.03
CA GLU A 156 -6.06 -15.42 -15.42
C GLU A 156 -6.10 -15.21 -13.89
N ALA A 157 -5.11 -14.49 -13.34
CA ALA A 157 -5.06 -14.22 -11.92
C ALA A 157 -6.25 -13.35 -11.49
N MET A 158 -6.92 -13.79 -10.43
CA MET A 158 -8.03 -13.07 -9.80
C MET A 158 -7.61 -12.58 -8.42
N VAL A 159 -8.10 -11.40 -8.04
CA VAL A 159 -7.88 -10.84 -6.71
C VAL A 159 -9.15 -11.03 -5.87
N TRP A 160 -8.99 -11.59 -4.68
CA TRP A 160 -10.07 -11.69 -3.70
C TRP A 160 -10.11 -10.45 -2.83
N VAL A 161 -11.24 -9.74 -2.82
CA VAL A 161 -11.46 -8.54 -1.99
C VAL A 161 -12.55 -8.87 -0.96
N GLY A 162 -12.22 -8.78 0.32
CA GLY A 162 -13.18 -8.92 1.41
C GLY A 162 -13.80 -7.58 1.81
N GLU A 163 -15.05 -7.60 2.31
CA GLU A 163 -15.68 -6.42 2.89
C GLU A 163 -14.98 -6.03 4.21
N ARG A 164 -14.60 -4.76 4.33
CA ARG A 164 -13.83 -4.26 5.47
C ARG A 164 -14.65 -4.21 6.77
N SER A 165 -15.98 -4.22 6.69
CA SER A 165 -16.90 -4.35 7.84
C SER A 165 -16.68 -5.65 8.65
N LEU A 166 -16.00 -6.64 8.06
CA LEU A 166 -15.60 -7.89 8.70
C LEU A 166 -14.19 -7.84 9.32
N LEU A 167 -13.41 -6.78 9.05
CA LEU A 167 -12.04 -6.57 9.53
C LEU A 167 -12.06 -5.34 10.47
N ARG A 168 -12.22 -5.57 11.78
CA ARG A 168 -12.37 -4.52 12.80
C ARG A 168 -11.12 -3.67 13.06
N GLU A 169 -10.01 -3.92 12.37
CA GLU A 169 -8.69 -3.35 12.68
C GLU A 169 -8.01 -2.80 11.41
N LYS A 170 -6.84 -2.16 11.54
CA LYS A 170 -6.07 -1.78 10.35
C LYS A 170 -5.73 -3.07 9.58
N ALA A 171 -5.59 -3.01 8.25
CA ALA A 171 -5.46 -4.20 7.39
C ALA A 171 -4.33 -5.16 7.78
N CYS A 172 -3.40 -4.73 8.63
CA CYS A 172 -2.23 -5.49 9.07
C CYS A 172 -2.26 -5.90 10.55
N ASP A 173 -3.33 -5.59 11.28
CA ASP A 173 -3.56 -6.10 12.62
C ASP A 173 -4.26 -7.48 12.59
N SER A 174 -4.89 -7.81 11.45
CA SER A 174 -5.74 -8.99 11.24
C SER A 174 -5.13 -10.06 10.32
N LEU A 175 -3.83 -9.95 9.97
CA LEU A 175 -3.08 -10.94 9.19
C LEU A 175 -2.27 -11.90 10.07
#